data_AF-A0A8T5ZW11-F1
#
_entry.id   AF-A0A8T5ZW11-F1
#
_cell.length_a   1.000
_cell.length_b   1.000
_cell.length_c   1.000
_cell.angle_alpha   90.00
_cell.angle_beta   90.00
_cell.angle_gamma   90.00
#
_symmetry.space_group_name_H-M   'P 1'
#
loop_
_entity.id
_entity.type
_entity.pdbx_description
1 polymer ?
#
loop_
_entity_poly.entity_id
_entity_poly.type
_entity_poly.pdbx_seq_one_letter_code
_entity_poly.pdbx_strand_id
1 'polypeptide(L)'
;MRFSRFIIGLTSCIAFSVQAANVDEYITQLPAGANLALMVQKVGASAPAIDYHSQQMALPASTQKVITALAALIQLGPDFRFTTTLETKGNVENGVLKGDLVARFGADPTLKRQDIRNMVATLKKSGVNQIDGNVLIDTSIFASHDKAPGWPWNDMTQCFSAPPAA
;
A
#
# COMPACT_ATOMS: atom_id res chain seq x y z
N MET A 1 17.08 -17.36 -80.83
CA MET A 1 17.01 -16.27 -79.83
C MET A 1 16.38 -16.78 -78.55
N ARG A 2 16.94 -16.36 -77.40
CA ARG A 2 16.41 -16.45 -76.02
C ARG A 2 16.60 -17.77 -75.24
N PHE A 3 17.74 -17.82 -74.53
CA PHE A 3 17.94 -18.63 -73.32
C PHE A 3 17.18 -17.99 -72.14
N SER A 4 16.34 -18.75 -71.44
CA SER A 4 15.70 -18.32 -70.19
C SER A 4 16.62 -18.66 -69.02
N ARG A 5 17.13 -17.63 -68.31
CA ARG A 5 17.92 -17.79 -67.08
C ARG A 5 16.97 -17.65 -65.89
N PHE A 6 16.72 -18.74 -65.18
CA PHE A 6 16.09 -18.69 -63.86
C PHE A 6 17.14 -18.27 -62.83
N ILE A 7 16.95 -17.10 -62.22
CA ILE A 7 17.73 -16.64 -61.06
C ILE A 7 16.91 -17.01 -59.83
N ILE A 8 17.37 -18.00 -59.06
CA ILE A 8 16.83 -18.33 -57.74
C ILE A 8 17.58 -17.44 -56.73
N GLY A 9 16.93 -16.40 -56.25
CA GLY A 9 17.46 -15.54 -55.19
C GLY A 9 17.27 -16.20 -53.83
N LEU A 10 18.37 -16.55 -53.16
CA LEU A 10 18.39 -17.06 -51.79
C LEU A 10 18.26 -15.87 -50.82
N THR A 11 17.04 -15.61 -50.33
CA THR A 11 16.82 -14.62 -49.27
C THR A 11 17.22 -15.21 -47.92
N SER A 12 18.42 -14.85 -47.45
CA SER A 12 18.89 -15.22 -46.12
C SER A 12 18.21 -14.33 -45.07
N CYS A 13 17.23 -14.86 -44.34
CA CYS A 13 16.68 -14.21 -43.16
C CYS A 13 17.70 -14.31 -42.02
N ILE A 14 18.40 -13.22 -41.71
CA ILE A 14 19.22 -13.13 -40.50
C ILE A 14 18.25 -12.89 -39.33
N ALA A 15 17.98 -13.94 -38.56
CA ALA A 15 17.27 -13.81 -37.29
C ALA A 15 18.27 -13.28 -36.24
N PHE A 16 18.11 -12.02 -35.82
CA PHE A 16 18.81 -11.51 -34.65
C PHE A 16 18.27 -12.22 -33.41
N SER A 17 19.05 -13.15 -32.86
CA SER A 17 18.80 -13.71 -31.53
C SER A 17 19.15 -12.62 -30.53
N VAL A 18 18.14 -12.00 -29.92
CA VAL A 18 18.37 -11.22 -28.70
C VAL A 18 18.72 -12.24 -27.62
N GLN A 19 20.01 -12.33 -27.27
CA GLN A 19 20.44 -13.15 -26.16
C GLN A 19 19.78 -12.61 -24.90
N ALA A 20 18.83 -13.35 -24.33
CA ALA A 20 18.31 -13.04 -23.00
C ALA A 20 19.48 -13.02 -22.01
N ALA A 21 19.42 -12.11 -21.04
CA ALA A 21 20.47 -11.97 -20.03
C ALA A 21 20.67 -13.31 -19.28
N ASN A 22 21.93 -13.71 -19.07
CA ASN A 22 22.28 -15.00 -18.45
C ASN A 22 22.13 -14.92 -16.92
N VAL A 23 20.93 -15.20 -16.43
CA VAL A 23 20.59 -15.13 -14.99
C VAL A 23 21.52 -16.01 -14.15
N ASP A 24 21.87 -17.20 -14.63
CA ASP A 24 22.72 -18.15 -13.90
C ASP A 24 24.12 -17.60 -13.61
N GLU A 25 24.70 -16.84 -14.53
CA GLU A 25 26.00 -16.19 -14.32
C GLU A 25 25.92 -15.15 -13.19
N TYR A 26 24.86 -14.35 -13.16
CA TYR A 26 24.68 -13.32 -12.12
C TYR A 26 24.38 -13.90 -10.75
N ILE A 27 23.75 -15.07 -10.68
CA ILE A 27 23.48 -15.76 -9.40
C ILE A 27 24.79 -16.12 -8.68
N THR A 28 25.88 -16.37 -9.40
CA THR A 28 27.19 -16.65 -8.78
C THR A 28 27.74 -15.48 -7.96
N GLN A 29 27.24 -14.26 -8.20
CA GLN A 29 27.59 -13.06 -7.43
C GLN A 29 26.78 -12.94 -6.14
N LEU A 30 25.72 -13.75 -5.97
CA LEU A 30 24.91 -13.77 -4.76
C LEU A 30 25.55 -14.69 -3.71
N PRO A 31 25.27 -14.46 -2.41
CA PRO A 31 25.70 -15.38 -1.36
C PRO A 31 25.20 -16.82 -1.61
N ALA A 32 26.03 -17.80 -1.24
CA ALA A 32 25.66 -19.21 -1.35
C ALA A 32 24.34 -19.51 -0.61
N GLY A 33 23.42 -20.20 -1.27
CA GLY A 33 22.10 -20.53 -0.74
C GLY A 33 21.02 -19.45 -0.94
N ALA A 34 21.35 -18.32 -1.58
CA ALA A 34 20.34 -17.39 -2.05
C ALA A 34 19.40 -18.05 -3.07
N ASN A 35 18.12 -17.67 -3.04
CA ASN A 35 17.10 -18.18 -3.96
C ASN A 35 16.51 -17.01 -4.74
N LEU A 36 16.42 -17.16 -6.07
CA LEU A 36 15.93 -16.13 -6.99
C LEU A 36 14.71 -16.67 -7.74
N ALA A 37 13.65 -15.87 -7.75
CA ALA A 37 12.56 -15.96 -8.71
C ALA A 37 12.47 -14.62 -9.44
N LEU A 38 12.56 -14.64 -10.77
CA LEU A 38 12.60 -13.45 -11.63
C LEU A 38 11.73 -13.65 -12.86
N MET A 39 10.90 -12.65 -13.17
CA MET A 39 10.13 -12.60 -14.39
C MET A 39 10.24 -11.20 -14.99
N VAL A 40 10.58 -11.11 -16.27
CA VAL A 40 10.60 -9.84 -17.03
C VAL A 40 9.75 -10.01 -18.27
N GLN A 41 8.72 -9.20 -18.42
CA GLN A 41 7.79 -9.28 -19.54
C GLN A 41 7.52 -7.88 -20.09
N LYS A 42 7.60 -7.76 -21.42
CA LYS A 42 7.18 -6.54 -22.12
C LYS A 42 5.68 -6.34 -21.88
N VAL A 43 5.28 -5.12 -21.54
CA VAL A 43 3.87 -4.77 -21.33
C VAL A 43 3.03 -5.17 -22.55
N GLY A 44 1.96 -5.94 -22.31
CA GLY A 44 1.06 -6.44 -23.35
C GLY A 44 1.54 -7.66 -24.13
N ALA A 45 2.76 -8.16 -23.92
CA ALA A 45 3.20 -9.43 -24.52
C ALA A 45 2.55 -10.64 -23.82
N SER A 46 2.41 -11.76 -24.53
CA SER A 46 1.87 -13.01 -23.98
C SER A 46 2.91 -13.93 -23.35
N ALA A 47 4.21 -13.70 -23.62
CA ALA A 47 5.31 -14.49 -23.08
C ALA A 47 6.38 -13.57 -22.45
N PRO A 48 7.02 -14.01 -21.34
CA PRO A 48 8.12 -13.29 -20.72
C PRO A 48 9.37 -13.30 -21.62
N ALA A 49 10.17 -12.24 -21.53
CA ALA A 49 11.51 -12.18 -22.11
C ALA A 49 12.55 -12.89 -21.22
N ILE A 50 12.32 -12.89 -19.91
CA ILE A 50 13.11 -13.63 -18.92
C ILE A 50 12.13 -14.32 -17.97
N ASP A 51 12.28 -15.64 -17.80
CA ASP A 51 11.53 -16.45 -16.84
C ASP A 51 12.51 -17.35 -16.08
N TYR A 52 12.72 -17.06 -14.81
CA TYR A 52 13.57 -17.83 -13.91
C TYR A 52 12.77 -18.12 -12.64
N HIS A 53 12.27 -19.35 -12.51
CA HIS A 53 11.45 -19.79 -11.38
C HIS A 53 10.24 -18.89 -11.07
N SER A 54 9.61 -18.25 -12.08
CA SER A 54 8.52 -17.29 -11.87
C SER A 54 7.29 -17.86 -11.16
N GLN A 55 7.07 -19.17 -11.22
CA GLN A 55 5.96 -19.86 -10.56
C GLN A 55 6.26 -20.29 -9.12
N GLN A 56 7.49 -20.11 -8.64
CA GLN A 56 7.86 -20.42 -7.26
C GLN A 56 7.38 -19.30 -6.33
N MET A 57 6.65 -19.67 -5.26
CA MET A 57 6.25 -18.69 -4.24
C MET A 57 7.46 -18.16 -3.47
N ALA A 58 7.44 -16.87 -3.15
CA ALA A 58 8.48 -16.18 -2.40
C ALA A 58 7.88 -15.14 -1.44
N LEU A 59 8.68 -14.69 -0.46
CA LEU A 59 8.30 -13.55 0.40
C LEU A 59 8.32 -12.26 -0.43
N PRO A 60 7.19 -11.54 -0.57
CA PRO A 60 7.15 -10.31 -1.37
C PRO A 60 7.82 -9.12 -0.67
N ALA A 61 7.96 -9.18 0.66
CA ALA A 61 8.33 -8.03 1.49
C ALA A 61 7.50 -6.78 1.10
N SER A 62 8.14 -5.63 0.87
CA SER A 62 7.43 -4.40 0.54
C SER A 62 6.83 -4.35 -0.88
N THR A 63 7.10 -5.31 -1.77
CA THR A 63 6.41 -5.34 -3.08
C THR A 63 4.91 -5.64 -2.93
N GLN A 64 4.49 -6.21 -1.79
CA GLN A 64 3.08 -6.36 -1.40
C GLN A 64 2.32 -5.02 -1.47
N LYS A 65 3.00 -3.88 -1.27
CA LYS A 65 2.40 -2.55 -1.34
C LYS A 65 1.84 -2.21 -2.72
N VAL A 66 2.32 -2.83 -3.81
CA VAL A 66 1.77 -2.66 -5.16
C VAL A 66 0.34 -3.19 -5.24
N ILE A 67 0.09 -4.38 -4.67
CA ILE A 67 -1.24 -4.99 -4.60
C ILE A 67 -2.17 -4.12 -3.75
N THR A 68 -1.71 -3.68 -2.57
CA THR A 68 -2.49 -2.82 -1.68
C THR A 68 -2.86 -1.49 -2.35
N ALA A 69 -1.91 -0.84 -3.04
CA ALA A 69 -2.17 0.42 -3.73
C ALA A 69 -3.20 0.27 -4.86
N LEU A 70 -3.07 -0.78 -5.69
CA LEU A 70 -4.04 -1.06 -6.75
C LEU A 70 -5.43 -1.33 -6.19
N ALA A 71 -5.53 -2.19 -5.18
CA ALA A 71 -6.81 -2.51 -4.53
C ALA A 71 -7.45 -1.27 -3.89
N ALA A 72 -6.66 -0.43 -3.21
CA ALA A 72 -7.14 0.81 -2.61
C ALA A 72 -7.68 1.79 -3.65
N LEU A 73 -6.97 1.98 -4.77
CA LEU A 73 -7.43 2.86 -5.85
C LEU A 73 -8.74 2.37 -6.48
N ILE A 74 -8.91 1.06 -6.66
CA ILE A 74 -10.16 0.48 -7.18
C ILE A 74 -11.30 0.62 -6.19
N GLN A 75 -11.06 0.37 -4.90
CA GLN A 75 -12.10 0.30 -3.88
C GLN A 75 -12.51 1.66 -3.31
N LEU A 76 -11.54 2.55 -3.09
CA LEU A 76 -11.72 3.84 -2.42
C LEU A 76 -11.68 5.02 -3.40
N GLY A 77 -11.03 4.85 -4.55
CA GLY A 77 -10.76 5.92 -5.49
C GLY A 77 -9.57 6.81 -5.08
N PRO A 78 -9.05 7.63 -6.00
CA PRO A 78 -7.90 8.49 -5.75
C PRO A 78 -8.21 9.67 -4.80
N ASP A 79 -9.47 10.04 -4.67
CA ASP A 79 -9.92 11.20 -3.88
C ASP A 79 -10.34 10.84 -2.45
N PHE A 80 -10.19 9.57 -2.05
CA PHE A 80 -10.50 9.13 -0.69
C PHE A 80 -9.69 9.91 0.35
N ARG A 81 -10.34 10.23 1.47
CA ARG A 81 -9.72 10.90 2.62
C ARG A 81 -10.13 10.21 3.90
N PHE A 82 -9.15 9.92 4.75
CA PHE A 82 -9.40 9.58 6.15
C PHE A 82 -10.04 10.77 6.87
N THR A 83 -10.85 10.50 7.88
CA THR A 83 -11.62 11.51 8.59
C THR A 83 -11.53 11.27 10.09
N THR A 84 -11.25 12.33 10.85
CA THR A 84 -11.31 12.36 12.32
C THR A 84 -12.26 13.46 12.74
N THR A 85 -13.18 13.18 13.67
CA THR A 85 -14.23 14.12 14.09
C THR A 85 -14.30 14.29 15.60
N LEU A 86 -14.76 15.48 16.03
CA LEU A 86 -15.31 15.70 17.36
C LEU A 86 -16.83 15.86 17.23
N GLU A 87 -17.59 14.97 17.87
CA GLU A 87 -19.04 14.89 17.81
C GLU A 87 -19.64 15.13 19.20
N THR A 88 -20.72 15.91 19.28
CA THR A 88 -21.46 16.15 20.53
C THR A 88 -22.70 15.28 20.60
N LYS A 89 -22.89 14.55 21.70
CA LYS A 89 -24.11 13.79 22.00
C LYS A 89 -24.84 14.42 23.19
N GLY A 90 -25.54 15.51 22.94
CA GLY A 90 -26.25 16.28 23.96
C GLY A 90 -26.43 17.74 23.54
N ASN A 91 -27.18 18.50 24.33
CA ASN A 91 -27.37 19.93 24.11
C ASN A 91 -26.26 20.74 24.81
N VAL A 92 -25.95 21.92 24.27
CA VAL A 92 -25.04 22.87 24.91
C VAL A 92 -25.87 23.98 25.57
N GLU A 93 -25.85 24.04 26.89
CA GLU A 93 -26.60 25.01 27.70
C GLU A 93 -25.63 25.87 28.51
N ASN A 94 -25.64 27.20 28.30
CA ASN A 94 -24.73 28.13 28.96
C ASN A 94 -23.24 27.74 28.84
N GLY A 95 -22.88 27.12 27.70
CA GLY A 95 -21.54 26.62 27.41
C GLY A 95 -21.19 25.30 28.08
N VAL A 96 -22.15 24.58 28.67
CA VAL A 96 -21.96 23.24 29.21
C VAL A 96 -22.61 22.23 28.25
N LEU A 97 -21.82 21.31 27.71
CA LEU A 97 -22.36 20.16 26.96
C LEU A 97 -22.99 19.18 27.96
N LYS A 98 -24.31 19.04 27.92
CA LYS A 98 -25.10 18.09 28.72
C LYS A 98 -25.13 16.73 28.03
N GLY A 99 -24.01 16.02 28.12
CA GLY A 99 -23.79 14.73 27.47
C GLY A 99 -22.35 14.52 27.06
N ASP A 100 -22.13 13.56 26.17
CA ASP A 100 -20.78 13.08 25.85
C ASP A 100 -20.16 13.83 24.67
N LEU A 101 -18.85 14.04 24.75
CA LEU A 101 -18.02 14.38 23.60
C LEU A 101 -17.40 13.10 23.05
N VAL A 102 -17.56 12.85 21.75
CA VAL A 102 -16.96 11.72 21.06
C VAL A 102 -15.84 12.20 20.15
N ALA A 103 -14.62 11.74 20.38
CA ALA A 103 -13.52 11.84 19.44
C ALA A 103 -13.47 10.55 18.62
N ARG A 104 -14.00 10.61 17.38
CA ARG A 104 -14.03 9.47 16.46
C ARG A 104 -12.79 9.50 15.57
N PHE A 105 -11.95 8.49 15.73
CA PHE A 105 -10.75 8.27 14.93
C PHE A 105 -11.08 7.37 13.74
N GLY A 106 -10.54 7.72 12.57
CA GLY A 106 -10.89 7.09 11.30
C GLY A 106 -9.70 6.51 10.55
N ALA A 107 -8.66 6.07 11.26
CA ALA A 107 -7.42 5.47 10.77
C ALA A 107 -6.54 6.40 9.93
N ASP A 108 -6.54 7.71 10.19
CA ASP A 108 -5.71 8.68 9.48
C ASP A 108 -4.23 8.54 9.87
N PRO A 109 -3.36 7.99 8.98
CA PRO A 109 -1.94 7.81 9.28
C PRO A 109 -1.16 9.13 9.25
N THR A 110 -1.82 10.25 8.94
CA THR A 110 -1.23 11.59 8.82
C THR A 110 -1.67 12.55 9.92
N LEU A 111 -2.57 12.14 10.82
CA LEU A 111 -3.08 12.96 11.92
C LEU A 111 -1.94 13.40 12.86
N LYS A 112 -1.93 14.68 13.23
CA LYS A 112 -0.91 15.26 14.09
C LYS A 112 -1.52 15.84 15.36
N ARG A 113 -0.68 16.04 16.38
CA ARG A 113 -1.05 16.74 17.62
C ARG A 113 -1.68 18.12 17.38
N GLN A 114 -1.23 18.84 16.34
CA GLN A 114 -1.80 20.14 15.97
C GLN A 114 -3.24 20.02 15.45
N ASP A 115 -3.57 18.95 14.74
CA ASP A 115 -4.92 18.75 14.20
C ASP A 115 -5.93 18.54 15.34
N ILE A 116 -5.55 17.76 16.36
CA ILE A 116 -6.33 17.61 17.60
C ILE A 116 -6.50 18.97 18.31
N ARG A 117 -5.41 19.73 18.45
CA ARG A 117 -5.47 21.07 19.05
C ARG A 117 -6.44 21.99 18.29
N ASN A 118 -6.43 21.94 16.96
CA ASN A 118 -7.31 22.73 16.10
C ASN A 118 -8.78 22.29 16.21
N MET A 119 -9.04 20.98 16.31
CA MET A 119 -10.39 20.46 16.55
C MET A 119 -10.93 20.91 17.92
N VAL A 120 -10.11 20.85 18.97
CA VAL A 120 -10.47 21.36 20.31
C VAL A 120 -10.70 22.88 20.28
N ALA A 121 -9.87 23.64 19.57
CA ALA A 121 -10.06 25.07 19.40
C ALA A 121 -11.39 25.39 18.68
N THR A 122 -11.75 24.60 17.67
CA THR A 122 -13.04 24.70 16.97
C THR A 122 -14.22 24.39 17.90
N LEU A 123 -14.12 23.32 18.71
CA LEU A 123 -15.12 22.97 19.72
C LEU A 123 -15.30 24.08 20.77
N LYS A 124 -14.20 24.67 21.24
CA LYS A 124 -14.26 25.82 22.17
C LYS A 124 -14.94 27.02 21.51
N LYS A 125 -14.61 27.30 20.24
CA LYS A 125 -15.21 28.39 19.46
C LYS A 125 -16.70 28.16 19.18
N SER A 126 -17.18 26.91 19.14
CA SER A 126 -18.61 26.59 19.04
C SER A 126 -19.38 26.78 20.35
N GLY A 127 -18.71 27.22 21.43
CA GLY A 127 -19.35 27.60 22.69
C GLY A 127 -19.23 26.57 23.81
N VAL A 128 -18.60 25.42 23.57
CA VAL A 128 -18.42 24.40 24.62
C VAL A 128 -17.27 24.77 25.55
N ASN A 129 -17.58 24.98 26.83
CA ASN A 129 -16.66 25.38 27.89
C ASN A 129 -16.46 24.29 28.94
N GLN A 130 -17.47 23.44 29.14
CA GLN A 130 -17.47 22.31 30.06
C GLN A 130 -18.21 21.13 29.41
N ILE A 131 -17.78 19.91 29.72
CA ILE A 131 -18.46 18.67 29.33
C ILE A 131 -19.01 18.06 30.62
N ASP A 132 -20.34 17.92 30.69
CA ASP A 132 -21.07 17.30 31.79
C ASP A 132 -21.53 15.91 31.33
N GLY A 133 -20.53 15.04 31.21
CA GLY A 133 -20.61 13.72 30.60
C GLY A 133 -19.21 13.12 30.43
N ASN A 134 -19.06 12.15 29.54
CA ASN A 134 -17.79 11.50 29.26
C ASN A 134 -17.11 12.07 28.01
N VAL A 135 -15.79 11.88 27.94
CA VAL A 135 -15.01 12.05 26.71
C VAL A 135 -14.71 10.65 26.17
N LEU A 136 -15.34 10.30 25.07
CA LEU A 136 -15.26 8.97 24.46
C LEU A 136 -14.22 8.97 23.34
N ILE A 137 -13.30 8.02 23.38
CA ILE A 137 -12.37 7.74 22.29
C ILE A 137 -12.97 6.60 21.47
N ASP A 138 -13.49 6.93 20.29
CA ASP A 138 -14.19 5.98 19.43
C ASP A 138 -13.25 5.50 18.32
N THR A 139 -12.80 4.25 18.48
CA THR A 139 -11.96 3.51 17.51
C THR A 139 -12.76 2.42 16.78
N SER A 140 -14.10 2.52 16.76
CA SER A 140 -14.99 1.45 16.26
C SER A 140 -14.89 1.19 14.75
N ILE A 141 -14.17 2.03 13.99
CA ILE A 141 -13.88 1.79 12.58
C ILE A 141 -13.08 0.49 12.36
N PHE A 142 -12.24 0.12 13.33
CA PHE A 142 -11.50 -1.13 13.36
C PHE A 142 -11.88 -1.99 14.57
N ALA A 143 -11.53 -3.27 14.49
CA ALA A 143 -11.69 -4.26 15.56
C ALA A 143 -10.55 -5.28 15.48
N SER A 144 -10.46 -6.16 16.49
CA SER A 144 -9.35 -7.12 16.65
C SER A 144 -8.01 -6.42 16.99
N HIS A 145 -6.89 -7.04 16.63
CA HIS A 145 -5.55 -6.53 16.91
C HIS A 145 -5.07 -5.54 15.84
N ASP A 146 -4.40 -4.47 16.27
CA ASP A 146 -3.70 -3.52 15.37
C ASP A 146 -2.36 -4.06 14.84
N LYS A 147 -2.18 -5.39 14.84
CA LYS A 147 -0.95 -6.07 14.40
C LYS A 147 -1.33 -7.28 13.57
N ALA A 148 -0.81 -7.34 12.34
CA ALA A 148 -1.09 -8.45 11.45
C ALA A 148 -0.38 -9.74 11.91
N PRO A 149 -0.95 -10.92 11.60
CA PRO A 149 -0.28 -12.19 11.86
C PRO A 149 1.03 -12.29 11.06
N GLY A 150 2.03 -12.94 11.66
CA GLY A 150 3.36 -13.10 11.05
C GLY A 150 4.31 -11.92 11.27
N TRP A 151 3.88 -10.83 11.90
CA TRP A 151 4.79 -9.76 12.30
C TRP A 151 5.73 -10.22 13.42
N PRO A 152 7.04 -9.96 13.30
CA PRO A 152 8.01 -10.36 14.31
C PRO A 152 7.89 -9.47 15.55
N TRP A 153 7.72 -10.10 16.71
CA TRP A 153 7.40 -9.39 17.97
C TRP A 153 8.48 -8.38 18.40
N ASN A 154 9.74 -8.63 18.06
CA ASN A 154 10.90 -7.83 18.45
C ASN A 154 11.00 -6.50 17.67
N ASP A 155 10.29 -6.36 16.55
CA ASP A 155 10.22 -5.11 15.79
C ASP A 155 9.13 -4.16 16.28
N MET A 156 8.23 -4.60 17.17
CA MET A 156 7.04 -3.82 17.57
C MET A 156 7.36 -2.51 18.29
N THR A 157 8.58 -2.35 18.80
CA THR A 157 9.04 -1.11 19.43
C THR A 157 9.73 -0.17 18.44
N GLN A 158 9.94 -0.59 17.20
CA GLN A 158 10.54 0.22 16.15
C GLN A 158 9.47 0.98 15.38
N CYS A 159 9.75 2.25 15.03
CA CYS A 159 8.77 3.10 14.35
C CYS A 159 8.24 2.52 13.03
N PHE A 160 9.08 1.78 12.28
CA PHE A 160 8.65 1.18 11.01
C PHE A 160 7.60 0.08 11.18
N SER A 161 7.41 -0.41 12.41
CA SER A 161 6.47 -1.47 12.76
C SER A 161 5.53 -1.08 13.90
N ALA A 162 5.37 0.24 14.14
CA ALA A 162 4.36 0.74 15.05
C ALA A 162 2.97 0.21 14.63
N PRO A 163 2.12 -0.27 15.57
CA PRO A 163 0.78 -0.76 15.24
C PRO A 163 -0.06 0.29 14.48
N PRO A 164 -0.53 0.02 13.26
CA PRO A 164 -1.39 0.93 12.49
C PRO A 164 -2.83 0.89 13.01
N ALA A 165 -3.05 1.47 14.19
CA ALA A 165 -4.35 1.57 14.84
C ALA A 165 -5.33 2.50 14.10
N ALA A 166 -6.57 2.54 14.59
CA ALA A 166 -7.62 3.47 14.15
C ALA A 166 -7.29 4.94 14.41
#